data_AF-A0AAV9UV66-F1
#
_entry.id   AF-A0AAV9UV66-F1
#
_cell.length_a   1.000
_cell.length_b   1.000
_cell.length_c   1.000
_cell.angle_alpha   90.00
_cell.angle_beta   90.00
_cell.angle_gamma   90.00
#
_symmetry.space_group_name_H-M   'P 1'
#
loop_
_entity.id
_entity.type
_entity.pdbx_description
1 polymer ?
#
loop_
_entity_poly.entity_id
_entity_poly.type
_entity_poly.pdbx_seq_one_letter_code
_entity_poly.pdbx_strand_id
1 'polypeptide(L)'
;MFPVDVNRLVADIHSNVEAALKNINIPQIEIPAITIPAVSMDWSAGGGHCPYSPASIPTPSSSSSSSSRPTVPTLPKDDEILVDMYTQSVKNTFPLKRKVTIKSVSGSVKAEVVPSPTPSTELVRSLETHTMSGSQHITVSTSLGPFLLDSNHSTASGSIKLVYPADWCGTIELSLMHGSYDIRSDLGDVTVVRDVVDPSTRDRSVLALKGNPQEGEEFSTMKITSKTGSVSVRFEKMAPLRDLTAAEVRAEEEARKRASAGPPPPNKEQKEKSRAAVYRPSLSSTSANAGSEQTPQQSEAPRQEQQQTQQAAGADLPPSYEQSEEENVRIQVAGRD
;
A
#
# COMPACT_ATOMS: atom_id res chain seq x y z
N MET A 1 20.15 15.82 -0.72
CA MET A 1 19.86 15.59 -2.15
C MET A 1 19.77 14.09 -2.34
N PHE A 2 18.56 13.55 -2.45
CA PHE A 2 18.35 12.11 -2.70
C PHE A 2 18.11 11.93 -4.21
N PRO A 3 18.75 10.96 -4.88
CA PRO A 3 18.47 10.69 -6.28
C PRO A 3 17.04 10.19 -6.43
N VAL A 4 16.24 10.86 -7.26
CA VAL A 4 14.89 10.45 -7.61
C VAL A 4 15.01 9.44 -8.75
N ASP A 5 14.67 8.19 -8.46
CA ASP A 5 14.63 7.10 -9.44
C ASP A 5 13.31 7.13 -10.22
N VAL A 6 13.37 7.04 -11.55
CA VAL A 6 12.32 7.53 -12.47
C VAL A 6 11.24 6.48 -12.78
N ASN A 7 11.26 5.30 -12.15
CA ASN A 7 10.30 4.21 -12.44
C ASN A 7 9.38 3.87 -11.26
N ARG A 8 8.99 4.88 -10.49
CA ARG A 8 8.13 4.76 -9.31
C ARG A 8 6.80 5.45 -9.61
N LEU A 9 5.69 4.72 -9.49
CA LEU A 9 4.37 5.36 -9.46
C LEU A 9 4.21 6.00 -8.07
N VAL A 10 4.93 7.10 -7.85
CA VAL A 10 4.74 7.97 -6.68
C VAL A 10 3.46 8.73 -6.96
N ALA A 11 2.34 8.22 -6.45
CA ALA A 11 1.18 9.07 -6.28
C ALA A 11 1.49 10.01 -5.11
N ASP A 12 2.16 11.13 -5.39
CA ASP A 12 2.25 12.25 -4.46
C ASP A 12 0.89 12.94 -4.42
N ILE A 13 -0.02 12.37 -3.63
CA ILE A 13 -1.39 12.83 -3.52
C ILE A 13 -1.37 13.98 -2.52
N HIS A 14 -1.23 15.22 -2.98
CA HIS A 14 -1.32 16.41 -2.11
C HIS A 14 -2.76 16.95 -1.93
N SER A 15 -3.79 16.20 -2.31
CA SER A 15 -5.18 16.58 -2.00
C SER A 15 -6.10 15.36 -2.02
N ASN A 16 -7.06 15.37 -1.11
CA ASN A 16 -8.11 14.39 -0.89
C ASN A 16 -8.81 14.01 -2.22
N VAL A 17 -8.65 12.76 -2.71
CA VAL A 17 -9.39 12.26 -3.89
C VAL A 17 -10.27 11.09 -3.48
N GLU A 18 -11.57 11.35 -3.43
CA GLU A 18 -12.60 10.32 -3.48
C GLU A 18 -12.75 9.87 -4.95
N ALA A 19 -12.47 8.59 -5.22
CA ALA A 19 -12.80 7.84 -6.45
C ALA A 19 -12.39 8.43 -7.82
N ALA A 20 -11.29 7.94 -8.41
CA ALA A 20 -11.07 8.01 -9.87
C ALA A 20 -10.13 6.90 -10.38
N LEU A 21 -10.67 5.71 -10.65
CA LEU A 21 -10.09 4.78 -11.64
C LEU A 21 -11.08 4.62 -12.80
N LYS A 22 -11.13 5.64 -13.67
CA LYS A 22 -11.59 5.52 -15.06
C LYS A 22 -11.00 6.67 -15.88
N ASN A 23 -10.12 6.32 -16.82
CA ASN A 23 -9.47 7.17 -17.83
C ASN A 23 -8.65 8.36 -17.30
N ILE A 24 -7.34 8.16 -17.14
CA ILE A 24 -6.37 9.25 -17.00
C ILE A 24 -6.08 9.82 -18.40
N ASN A 25 -6.68 10.97 -18.70
CA ASN A 25 -6.13 11.95 -19.64
C ASN A 25 -5.40 12.99 -18.78
N ILE A 26 -4.09 13.16 -18.96
CA ILE A 26 -3.25 14.05 -18.14
C ILE A 26 -3.37 15.47 -18.70
N PRO A 27 -4.03 16.45 -18.04
CA PRO A 27 -3.84 17.84 -18.38
C PRO A 27 -2.43 18.29 -17.94
N GLN A 28 -1.70 18.95 -18.84
CA GLN A 28 -0.42 19.56 -18.50
C GLN A 28 -0.63 20.60 -17.40
N ILE A 29 0.05 20.41 -16.26
CA ILE A 29 0.16 21.41 -15.20
C ILE A 29 1.46 22.18 -15.44
N GLU A 30 1.34 23.50 -15.62
CA GLU A 30 2.46 24.44 -15.73
C GLU A 30 3.29 24.43 -14.44
N ILE A 31 4.60 24.27 -14.59
CA ILE A 31 5.57 24.34 -13.49
C ILE A 31 5.91 25.83 -13.28
N PRO A 32 5.80 26.40 -12.07
CA PRO A 32 6.29 27.75 -11.82
C PRO A 32 7.82 27.77 -11.87
N ALA A 33 8.39 28.68 -12.66
CA ALA A 33 9.83 28.87 -12.77
C ALA A 33 10.41 29.34 -11.42
N ILE A 34 11.24 28.50 -10.79
CA ILE A 34 12.04 28.87 -9.62
C ILE A 34 13.34 29.49 -10.14
N THR A 35 13.43 30.81 -10.06
CA THR A 35 14.66 31.57 -10.31
C THR A 35 15.60 31.40 -9.12
N ILE A 36 16.75 30.76 -9.35
CA ILE A 36 17.82 30.63 -8.34
C ILE A 36 18.69 31.90 -8.40
N PRO A 37 18.92 32.62 -7.29
CA PRO A 37 19.89 33.71 -7.29
C PRO A 37 21.32 33.14 -7.42
N ALA A 38 22.07 33.66 -8.38
CA ALA A 38 23.48 33.33 -8.57
C ALA A 38 24.30 33.84 -7.38
N VAL A 39 24.98 32.92 -6.69
CA VAL A 39 25.99 33.25 -5.68
C VAL A 39 27.30 33.49 -6.43
N SER A 40 27.77 34.74 -6.45
CA SER A 40 29.11 35.10 -6.91
C SER A 40 30.13 34.74 -5.83
N MET A 41 31.00 33.77 -6.12
CA MET A 41 32.22 33.54 -5.34
C MET A 41 33.40 34.18 -6.07
N ASP A 42 33.93 35.27 -5.50
CA ASP A 42 35.21 35.86 -5.89
C ASP A 42 36.36 34.98 -5.36
N TRP A 43 37.04 34.27 -6.24
CA TRP A 43 38.36 33.71 -5.95
C TRP A 43 39.43 34.58 -6.61
N SER A 44 40.12 35.39 -5.80
CA SER A 44 41.36 36.07 -6.22
C SER A 44 42.50 35.04 -6.25
N ALA A 45 42.89 34.60 -7.44
CA ALA A 45 44.13 33.86 -7.66
C ALA A 45 45.25 34.86 -8.02
N GLY A 46 46.22 34.99 -7.11
CA GLY A 46 47.45 35.74 -7.31
C GLY A 46 48.33 35.16 -8.43
N GLY A 47 49.02 36.06 -9.13
CA GLY A 47 49.75 35.80 -10.36
C GLY A 47 50.99 34.91 -10.21
N GLY A 48 51.23 34.14 -11.28
CA GLY A 48 52.46 33.41 -11.52
C GLY A 48 52.61 33.18 -13.02
N HIS A 49 53.54 33.92 -13.64
CA HIS A 49 53.91 33.81 -15.05
C HIS A 49 54.60 32.48 -15.34
N CYS A 50 54.31 31.85 -16.50
CA CYS A 50 55.30 31.16 -17.33
C CYS A 50 54.87 31.15 -18.82
N PRO A 51 55.80 31.34 -19.78
CA PRO A 51 55.47 31.61 -21.18
C PRO A 51 55.55 30.38 -22.11
N TYR A 52 54.66 30.41 -23.12
CA TYR A 52 54.79 29.93 -24.51
C TYR A 52 55.71 28.75 -24.89
N SER A 53 55.10 27.74 -25.54
CA SER A 53 55.56 27.18 -26.83
C SER A 53 54.42 26.49 -27.60
N PRO A 54 54.36 26.60 -28.95
CA PRO A 54 53.29 26.02 -29.77
C PRO A 54 53.73 24.75 -30.52
N ALA A 55 52.82 23.77 -30.68
CA ALA A 55 52.96 22.73 -31.71
C ALA A 55 51.62 22.02 -32.02
N SER A 56 51.18 22.19 -33.27
CA SER A 56 50.71 21.18 -34.23
C SER A 56 49.56 20.19 -33.91
N ILE A 57 48.51 20.36 -34.73
CA ILE A 57 47.39 19.50 -35.19
C ILE A 57 47.67 17.97 -35.17
N PRO A 58 46.66 17.13 -34.85
CA PRO A 58 46.13 16.22 -35.87
C PRO A 58 44.60 16.16 -35.93
N THR A 59 44.10 16.15 -37.17
CA THR A 59 42.74 15.80 -37.59
C THR A 59 42.40 14.33 -37.26
N PRO A 60 41.27 14.05 -36.57
CA PRO A 60 40.77 12.69 -36.45
C PRO A 60 39.91 12.31 -37.66
N SER A 61 40.37 11.26 -38.32
CA SER A 61 39.71 10.48 -39.34
C SER A 61 38.38 9.85 -38.86
N SER A 62 37.46 9.78 -39.80
CA SER A 62 36.17 9.08 -39.79
C SER A 62 36.18 7.74 -39.05
N SER A 63 35.36 7.63 -37.99
CA SER A 63 34.98 6.36 -37.40
C SER A 63 33.54 6.01 -37.81
N SER A 64 33.40 4.75 -38.23
CA SER A 64 32.20 4.07 -38.69
C SER A 64 31.01 4.20 -37.73
N SER A 65 29.88 4.62 -38.28
CA SER A 65 28.58 4.66 -37.62
C SER A 65 28.03 3.25 -37.37
N SER A 66 28.42 2.64 -36.26
CA SER A 66 27.60 1.57 -35.67
C SER A 66 26.31 2.23 -35.20
N SER A 67 25.23 2.01 -35.97
CA SER A 67 23.87 2.40 -35.60
C SER A 67 23.44 1.59 -34.38
N SER A 68 23.85 2.04 -33.21
CA SER A 68 23.36 1.58 -31.92
C SER A 68 21.93 2.08 -31.80
N ARG A 69 20.98 1.33 -32.36
CA ARG A 69 19.55 1.59 -32.17
C ARG A 69 19.33 1.69 -30.66
N PRO A 70 18.85 2.81 -30.12
CA PRO A 70 18.66 2.95 -28.69
C PRO A 70 17.74 1.83 -28.23
N THR A 71 18.27 0.94 -27.40
CA THR A 71 17.49 -0.13 -26.79
C THR A 71 16.44 0.56 -25.92
N VAL A 72 15.18 0.52 -26.36
CA VAL A 72 14.07 1.01 -25.56
C VAL A 72 14.14 0.28 -24.23
N PRO A 73 14.22 0.98 -23.08
CA PRO A 73 14.20 0.32 -21.78
C PRO A 73 12.96 -0.56 -21.75
N THR A 74 13.13 -1.88 -21.56
CA THR A 74 12.02 -2.77 -21.26
C THR A 74 11.34 -2.21 -20.02
N LEU A 75 10.13 -1.68 -20.17
CA LEU A 75 9.33 -1.22 -19.03
C LEU A 75 9.27 -2.37 -18.00
N PRO A 76 9.48 -2.08 -16.70
CA PRO A 76 9.34 -3.10 -15.68
C PRO A 76 7.94 -3.72 -15.77
N LYS A 77 7.88 -5.05 -15.64
CA LYS A 77 6.61 -5.75 -15.43
C LYS A 77 6.08 -5.28 -14.06
N ASP A 78 5.14 -4.33 -14.08
CA ASP A 78 4.54 -3.74 -12.88
C ASP A 78 3.66 -4.74 -12.12
N ASP A 79 4.32 -5.66 -11.41
CA ASP A 79 3.69 -6.62 -10.48
C ASP A 79 3.83 -6.15 -9.01
N GLU A 80 4.48 -5.00 -8.79
CA GLU A 80 4.64 -4.37 -7.49
C GLU A 80 3.91 -3.02 -7.43
N ILE A 81 3.25 -2.75 -6.31
CA ILE A 81 2.60 -1.47 -6.01
C ILE A 81 3.28 -0.87 -4.79
N LEU A 82 3.79 0.36 -4.93
CA LEU A 82 4.39 1.13 -3.84
C LEU A 82 3.62 2.43 -3.62
N VAL A 83 3.00 2.56 -2.46
CA VAL A 83 2.32 3.77 -2.00
C VAL A 83 3.14 4.37 -0.87
N ASP A 84 3.52 5.63 -0.99
CA ASP A 84 4.31 6.36 0.02
C ASP A 84 3.63 7.69 0.31
N MET A 85 3.35 7.94 1.59
CA MET A 85 2.50 9.04 2.04
C MET A 85 3.07 9.68 3.29
N TYR A 86 2.91 10.98 3.42
CA TYR A 86 3.42 11.69 4.60
C TYR A 86 2.35 11.93 5.67
N THR A 87 1.26 12.64 5.39
CA THR A 87 0.33 13.12 6.44
C THR A 87 -1.16 12.93 6.12
N GLN A 88 -1.50 11.93 5.30
CA GLN A 88 -2.86 11.79 4.77
C GLN A 88 -3.50 10.44 5.07
N SER A 89 -4.83 10.45 4.99
CA SER A 89 -5.63 9.24 4.99
C SER A 89 -5.80 8.74 3.56
N VAL A 90 -5.59 7.44 3.36
CA VAL A 90 -5.87 6.79 2.07
C VAL A 90 -6.96 5.76 2.25
N LYS A 91 -7.94 5.81 1.34
CA LYS A 91 -8.99 4.82 1.19
C LYS A 91 -8.98 4.34 -0.24
N ASN A 92 -8.42 3.16 -0.51
CA ASN A 92 -8.33 2.65 -1.87
C ASN A 92 -8.30 1.12 -1.91
N THR A 93 -8.53 0.57 -3.10
CA THR A 93 -8.46 -0.85 -3.40
C THR A 93 -7.23 -1.13 -4.24
N PHE A 94 -6.39 -2.08 -3.81
CA PHE A 94 -5.13 -2.41 -4.45
C PHE A 94 -5.14 -3.85 -4.95
N PRO A 95 -4.90 -4.10 -6.26
CA PRO A 95 -4.74 -5.45 -6.75
C PRO A 95 -3.39 -6.02 -6.29
N LEU A 96 -3.43 -7.12 -5.53
CA LEU A 96 -2.23 -7.83 -5.08
C LEU A 96 -1.81 -8.86 -6.12
N LYS A 97 -0.85 -8.47 -6.96
CA LYS A 97 -0.17 -9.36 -7.91
C LYS A 97 1.00 -10.07 -7.22
N ARG A 98 2.17 -9.41 -7.15
CA ARG A 98 3.37 -9.93 -6.47
C ARG A 98 3.60 -9.25 -5.13
N LYS A 99 3.63 -7.92 -5.11
CA LYS A 99 3.92 -7.15 -3.89
C LYS A 99 3.08 -5.88 -3.80
N VAL A 100 2.55 -5.58 -2.61
CA VAL A 100 1.95 -4.29 -2.28
C VAL A 100 2.64 -3.75 -1.04
N THR A 101 3.23 -2.56 -1.14
CA THR A 101 3.87 -1.86 -0.01
C THR A 101 3.21 -0.51 0.19
N ILE A 102 2.68 -0.26 1.39
CA ILE A 102 2.04 1.01 1.78
C ILE A 102 2.81 1.61 2.94
N LYS A 103 3.40 2.79 2.74
CA LYS A 103 4.13 3.54 3.77
C LYS A 103 3.41 4.85 4.07
N SER A 104 3.26 5.16 5.35
CA SER A 104 2.66 6.39 5.85
C SER A 104 3.45 6.91 7.04
N VAL A 105 3.79 8.19 7.07
CA VAL A 105 4.38 8.81 8.27
C VAL A 105 3.30 9.14 9.28
N SER A 106 2.19 9.70 8.84
CA SER A 106 1.05 10.08 9.66
C SER A 106 -0.25 9.95 8.87
N GLY A 107 -1.31 9.44 9.49
CA GLY A 107 -2.65 9.38 8.88
C GLY A 107 -3.37 8.05 9.08
N SER A 108 -4.45 7.83 8.32
CA SER A 108 -5.21 6.58 8.40
C SER A 108 -5.18 5.82 7.07
N VAL A 109 -4.67 4.60 7.09
CA VAL A 109 -4.62 3.72 5.93
C VAL A 109 -5.83 2.78 5.96
N LYS A 110 -6.79 2.97 5.06
CA LYS A 110 -7.90 2.04 4.82
C LYS A 110 -7.72 1.39 3.45
N ALA A 111 -7.05 0.24 3.41
CA ALA A 111 -6.74 -0.44 2.16
C ALA A 111 -7.58 -1.72 2.03
N GLU A 112 -8.24 -1.86 0.89
CA GLU A 112 -8.78 -3.15 0.46
C GLU A 112 -7.78 -3.79 -0.50
N VAL A 113 -7.32 -5.00 -0.22
CA VAL A 113 -6.33 -5.71 -1.01
C VAL A 113 -7.02 -6.88 -1.70
N VAL A 114 -7.00 -6.87 -3.03
CA VAL A 114 -7.67 -7.87 -3.87
C VAL A 114 -6.60 -8.74 -4.53
N PRO A 115 -6.36 -9.97 -4.04
CA PRO A 115 -5.54 -10.95 -4.73
C PRO A 115 -5.91 -11.07 -6.22
N SER A 116 -4.95 -10.80 -7.11
CA SER A 116 -5.15 -10.97 -8.55
C SER A 116 -4.94 -12.44 -8.91
N PRO A 117 -5.79 -13.08 -9.74
CA PRO A 117 -5.54 -14.42 -10.25
C PRO A 117 -4.46 -14.36 -11.37
N THR A 118 -3.26 -13.89 -11.05
CA THR A 118 -2.18 -13.81 -12.03
C THR A 118 -1.61 -15.22 -12.24
N PRO A 119 -1.34 -15.67 -13.48
CA PRO A 119 -0.71 -16.96 -13.78
C PRO A 119 0.79 -16.97 -13.40
N SER A 120 1.15 -16.20 -12.38
CA SER A 120 2.49 -16.13 -11.84
C SER A 120 2.89 -17.52 -11.39
N THR A 121 4.09 -17.95 -11.78
CA THR A 121 4.74 -19.13 -11.21
C THR A 121 5.10 -18.93 -9.74
N GLU A 122 5.05 -17.68 -9.25
CA GLU A 122 5.32 -17.35 -7.86
C GLU A 122 4.07 -17.62 -7.02
N LEU A 123 4.17 -18.62 -6.15
CA LEU A 123 3.12 -19.00 -5.22
C LEU A 123 2.97 -17.98 -4.07
N VAL A 124 4.06 -17.28 -3.74
CA VAL A 124 4.14 -16.37 -2.59
C VAL A 124 3.91 -14.92 -3.02
N ARG A 125 3.07 -14.22 -2.27
CA ARG A 125 2.78 -12.78 -2.43
C ARG A 125 3.15 -12.02 -1.18
N SER A 126 3.53 -10.77 -1.34
CA SER A 126 3.97 -9.92 -0.23
C SER A 126 3.05 -8.72 -0.03
N LEU A 127 2.59 -8.52 1.20
CA LEU A 127 1.81 -7.35 1.61
C LEU A 127 2.50 -6.65 2.78
N GLU A 128 3.03 -5.46 2.55
CA GLU A 128 3.74 -4.68 3.56
C GLU A 128 2.99 -3.39 3.86
N THR A 129 2.74 -3.11 5.14
CA THR A 129 2.24 -1.81 5.59
C THR A 129 3.10 -1.26 6.72
N HIS A 130 3.43 0.02 6.61
CA HIS A 130 4.19 0.74 7.63
C HIS A 130 3.53 2.08 7.90
N THR A 131 3.19 2.35 9.16
CA THR A 131 2.63 3.65 9.56
C THR A 131 3.33 4.16 10.81
N MET A 132 4.05 5.27 10.75
CA MET A 132 4.72 5.79 11.95
C MET A 132 3.69 6.26 12.99
N SER A 133 2.66 7.00 12.61
CA SER A 133 1.57 7.41 13.52
C SER A 133 0.19 7.33 12.85
N GLY A 134 -0.77 6.65 13.47
CA GLY A 134 -2.16 6.63 13.05
C GLY A 134 -2.75 5.22 12.91
N SER A 135 -3.85 5.09 12.14
CA SER A 135 -4.61 3.84 12.09
C SER A 135 -4.40 3.08 10.77
N GLN A 136 -4.33 1.76 10.85
CA GLN A 136 -4.31 0.86 9.71
C GLN A 136 -5.56 0.00 9.74
N HIS A 137 -6.30 -0.03 8.65
CA HIS A 137 -7.44 -0.90 8.42
C HIS A 137 -7.24 -1.58 7.08
N ILE A 138 -6.71 -2.79 7.12
CA ILE A 138 -6.36 -3.56 5.93
C ILE A 138 -7.31 -4.75 5.82
N THR A 139 -7.99 -4.87 4.68
CA THR A 139 -8.90 -5.97 4.40
C THR A 139 -8.43 -6.70 3.16
N VAL A 140 -8.13 -7.99 3.26
CA VAL A 140 -7.88 -8.86 2.10
C VAL A 140 -9.22 -9.49 1.71
N SER A 141 -9.84 -9.00 0.62
CA SER A 141 -11.28 -9.18 0.39
C SER A 141 -11.70 -10.44 -0.38
N THR A 142 -10.74 -11.25 -0.84
CA THR A 142 -11.03 -12.52 -1.52
C THR A 142 -10.19 -13.64 -0.93
N SER A 143 -10.70 -14.88 -1.07
CA SER A 143 -9.89 -16.08 -0.84
C SER A 143 -8.53 -15.98 -1.55
N LEU A 144 -7.50 -16.53 -0.89
CA LEU A 144 -6.15 -16.58 -1.46
C LEU A 144 -5.99 -17.74 -2.44
N GLY A 145 -6.92 -18.70 -2.46
CA GLY A 145 -6.80 -19.91 -3.27
C GLY A 145 -5.49 -20.66 -2.93
N PRO A 146 -4.67 -21.03 -3.93
CA PRO A 146 -3.42 -21.76 -3.71
C PRO A 146 -2.23 -20.87 -3.31
N PHE A 147 -2.42 -19.55 -3.22
CA PHE A 147 -1.31 -18.61 -2.99
C PHE A 147 -0.98 -18.48 -1.50
N LEU A 148 0.32 -18.38 -1.22
CA LEU A 148 0.83 -18.03 0.10
C LEU A 148 0.94 -16.51 0.21
N LEU A 149 0.60 -15.98 1.37
CA LEU A 149 0.66 -14.54 1.63
C LEU A 149 1.57 -14.24 2.81
N ASP A 150 2.71 -13.62 2.51
CA ASP A 150 3.61 -13.04 3.50
C ASP A 150 3.20 -11.59 3.75
N SER A 151 2.67 -11.33 4.93
CA SER A 151 2.27 -10.00 5.35
C SER A 151 3.13 -9.45 6.48
N ASN A 152 3.48 -8.17 6.37
CA ASN A 152 4.25 -7.45 7.37
C ASN A 152 3.59 -6.10 7.64
N HIS A 153 3.00 -5.96 8.82
CA HIS A 153 2.29 -4.78 9.27
C HIS A 153 3.03 -4.16 10.44
N SER A 154 3.40 -2.88 10.33
CA SER A 154 4.14 -2.21 11.40
C SER A 154 3.59 -0.82 11.70
N THR A 155 3.51 -0.47 12.98
CA THR A 155 3.22 0.89 13.43
C THR A 155 4.05 1.32 14.64
N ALA A 156 4.46 2.58 14.70
CA ALA A 156 5.06 3.09 15.94
C ALA A 156 3.96 3.50 16.92
N SER A 157 2.92 4.19 16.48
CA SER A 157 1.78 4.54 17.33
C SER A 157 0.46 4.47 16.59
N GLY A 158 -0.52 3.79 17.19
CA GLY A 158 -1.91 3.77 16.76
C GLY A 158 -2.48 2.36 16.66
N SER A 159 -3.59 2.21 15.95
CA SER A 159 -4.31 0.94 15.87
C SER A 159 -4.07 0.22 14.55
N ILE A 160 -3.90 -1.10 14.60
CA ILE A 160 -3.87 -1.96 13.43
C ILE A 160 -5.10 -2.85 13.47
N LYS A 161 -5.94 -2.77 12.44
CA LYS A 161 -7.07 -3.65 12.21
C LYS A 161 -6.87 -4.40 10.90
N LEU A 162 -6.73 -5.71 10.99
CA LEU A 162 -6.53 -6.61 9.86
C LEU A 162 -7.75 -7.53 9.73
N VAL A 163 -8.27 -7.63 8.51
CA VAL A 163 -9.33 -8.58 8.17
C VAL A 163 -8.81 -9.44 7.02
N TYR A 164 -8.63 -10.73 7.30
CA TYR A 164 -8.12 -11.72 6.35
C TYR A 164 -9.19 -12.77 6.03
N PRO A 165 -9.06 -13.49 4.91
CA PRO A 165 -9.95 -14.57 4.55
C PRO A 165 -9.89 -15.74 5.54
N ALA A 166 -11.02 -16.40 5.80
CA ALA A 166 -11.11 -17.56 6.67
C ALA A 166 -10.33 -18.78 6.17
N ASP A 167 -10.00 -18.84 4.88
CA ASP A 167 -9.14 -19.86 4.27
C ASP A 167 -7.64 -19.52 4.39
N TRP A 168 -7.26 -18.36 4.95
CA TRP A 168 -5.87 -18.08 5.28
C TRP A 168 -5.37 -19.06 6.34
N CYS A 169 -4.23 -19.71 6.08
CA CYS A 169 -3.59 -20.65 6.99
C CYS A 169 -2.11 -20.28 7.14
N GLY A 170 -1.63 -20.28 8.39
CA GLY A 170 -0.23 -20.00 8.66
C GLY A 170 0.07 -19.44 10.04
N THR A 171 1.23 -18.79 10.14
CA THR A 171 1.81 -18.34 11.41
C THR A 171 1.65 -16.84 11.59
N ILE A 172 1.20 -16.42 12.77
CA ILE A 172 1.01 -15.03 13.16
C ILE A 172 2.04 -14.70 14.23
N GLU A 173 3.01 -13.85 13.89
CA GLU A 173 4.01 -13.30 14.79
C GLU A 173 3.63 -11.86 15.15
N LEU A 174 3.35 -11.60 16.42
CA LEU A 174 2.94 -10.29 16.91
C LEU A 174 3.92 -9.80 17.99
N SER A 175 4.45 -8.60 17.80
CA SER A 175 5.32 -7.91 18.75
C SER A 175 4.69 -6.59 19.18
N LEU A 176 4.50 -6.43 20.49
CA LEU A 176 3.81 -5.29 21.10
C LEU A 176 4.60 -4.74 22.28
N MET A 177 5.02 -3.48 22.26
CA MET A 177 5.69 -2.89 23.44
C MET A 177 4.66 -2.42 24.49
N HIS A 178 3.63 -1.69 24.07
CA HIS A 178 2.51 -1.28 24.91
C HIS A 178 1.19 -1.38 24.16
N GLY A 179 0.18 -2.02 24.76
CA GLY A 179 -1.10 -2.13 24.09
C GLY A 179 -1.91 -3.35 24.46
N SER A 180 -2.95 -3.57 23.66
CA SER A 180 -3.76 -4.78 23.68
C SER A 180 -3.80 -5.40 22.29
N TYR A 181 -4.08 -6.70 22.25
CA TYR A 181 -4.39 -7.37 20.99
C TYR A 181 -5.63 -8.23 21.11
N ASP A 182 -6.25 -8.48 19.97
CA ASP A 182 -7.39 -9.34 19.80
C ASP A 182 -7.24 -10.10 18.48
N ILE A 183 -6.96 -11.40 18.54
CA ILE A 183 -6.84 -12.26 17.36
C ILE A 183 -8.02 -13.24 17.40
N ARG A 184 -8.91 -13.17 16.41
CA ARG A 184 -10.12 -14.00 16.33
C ARG A 184 -10.31 -14.57 14.94
N SER A 185 -10.89 -15.76 14.88
CA SER A 185 -11.40 -16.35 13.66
C SER A 185 -12.84 -16.76 13.87
N ASP A 186 -13.70 -16.52 12.88
CA ASP A 186 -15.10 -16.95 12.91
C ASP A 186 -15.23 -18.48 12.99
N LEU A 187 -14.20 -19.22 12.57
CA LEU A 187 -14.14 -20.67 12.62
C LEU A 187 -13.55 -21.21 13.93
N GLY A 188 -13.02 -20.35 14.81
CA GLY A 188 -12.37 -20.77 16.05
C GLY A 188 -11.07 -21.56 15.85
N ASP A 189 -10.47 -21.51 14.67
CA ASP A 189 -9.29 -22.27 14.25
C ASP A 189 -7.96 -21.55 14.51
N VAL A 190 -7.96 -20.55 15.41
CA VAL A 190 -6.77 -19.81 15.82
C VAL A 190 -6.35 -20.24 17.21
N THR A 191 -5.09 -20.65 17.35
CA THR A 191 -4.50 -21.06 18.62
C THR A 191 -3.29 -20.19 18.94
N VAL A 192 -3.31 -19.51 20.09
CA VAL A 192 -2.12 -18.83 20.61
C VAL A 192 -1.19 -19.86 21.23
N VAL A 193 -0.04 -20.07 20.60
CA VAL A 193 0.96 -21.07 21.02
C VAL A 193 1.92 -20.48 22.04
N ARG A 194 2.25 -19.19 21.88
CA ARG A 194 3.19 -18.49 22.76
C ARG A 194 2.70 -17.08 23.03
N ASP A 195 2.78 -16.65 24.27
CA ASP A 195 2.54 -15.28 24.70
C ASP A 195 3.51 -14.98 25.84
N VAL A 196 4.59 -14.29 25.51
CA VAL A 196 5.70 -14.01 26.43
C VAL A 196 5.88 -12.51 26.54
N VAL A 197 5.93 -12.02 27.76
CA VAL A 197 6.32 -10.63 28.04
C VAL A 197 7.77 -10.64 28.53
N ASP A 198 8.64 -9.93 27.84
CA ASP A 198 10.01 -9.71 28.30
C ASP A 198 9.97 -8.76 29.52
N PRO A 199 10.46 -9.20 30.71
CA PRO A 199 10.41 -8.38 31.92
C PRO A 199 11.32 -7.14 31.84
N SER A 200 12.33 -7.16 30.98
CA SER A 200 13.33 -6.09 30.86
C SER A 200 12.88 -4.98 29.92
N THR A 201 12.34 -5.31 28.75
CA THR A 201 11.89 -4.33 27.76
C THR A 201 10.39 -4.03 27.86
N ARG A 202 9.64 -4.89 28.56
CA ARG A 202 8.17 -4.94 28.54
C ARG A 202 7.58 -5.27 27.17
N ASP A 203 8.39 -5.74 26.22
CA ASP A 203 7.91 -6.20 24.93
C ASP A 203 7.16 -7.52 25.09
N ARG A 204 5.92 -7.55 24.60
CA ARG A 204 5.08 -8.73 24.49
C ARG A 204 5.23 -9.34 23.11
N SER A 205 5.69 -10.58 23.05
CA SER A 205 5.80 -11.39 21.84
C SER A 205 4.75 -12.49 21.87
N VAL A 206 3.89 -12.51 20.86
CA VAL A 206 2.81 -13.48 20.70
C VAL A 206 3.04 -14.26 19.41
N LEU A 207 2.96 -15.58 19.50
CA LEU A 207 2.96 -16.49 18.37
C LEU A 207 1.61 -17.21 18.36
N ALA A 208 0.85 -17.03 17.29
CA ALA A 208 -0.39 -17.75 17.05
C ALA A 208 -0.30 -18.54 15.74
N LEU A 209 -1.03 -19.65 15.68
CA LEU A 209 -1.20 -20.46 14.48
C LEU A 209 -2.67 -20.41 14.07
N LYS A 210 -2.91 -20.30 12.77
CA LYS A 210 -4.23 -20.49 12.18
C LYS A 210 -4.22 -21.66 11.21
N GLY A 211 -5.21 -22.55 11.36
CA GLY A 211 -5.29 -23.79 10.61
C GLY A 211 -4.38 -24.87 11.21
N ASN A 212 -4.29 -26.01 10.53
CA ASN A 212 -3.44 -27.13 10.95
C ASN A 212 -2.25 -27.25 9.99
N PRO A 213 -1.10 -26.63 10.29
CA PRO A 213 0.07 -26.75 9.44
C PRO A 213 0.57 -28.20 9.42
N GLN A 214 0.53 -28.87 8.27
CA GLN A 214 1.21 -30.16 8.11
C GLN A 214 2.72 -29.97 8.04
N GLU A 215 3.47 -30.89 8.64
CA GLU A 215 4.93 -30.84 8.58
C GLU A 215 5.41 -30.92 7.12
N GLY A 216 6.15 -29.89 6.67
CA GLY A 216 6.72 -29.82 5.32
C GLY A 216 5.88 -29.05 4.28
N GLU A 217 4.68 -28.58 4.63
CA GLU A 217 3.96 -27.62 3.78
C GLU A 217 4.49 -26.19 4.00
N GLU A 218 4.52 -25.40 2.93
CA GLU A 218 4.80 -23.97 3.02
C GLU A 218 3.56 -23.23 3.52
N PHE A 219 3.72 -22.29 4.45
CA PHE A 219 2.61 -21.56 5.05
C PHE A 219 2.76 -20.06 4.89
N SER A 220 1.61 -19.38 4.92
CA SER A 220 1.59 -17.92 4.96
C SER A 220 2.17 -17.42 6.28
N THR A 221 2.88 -16.29 6.24
CA THR A 221 3.39 -15.64 7.46
C THR A 221 2.76 -14.27 7.64
N MET A 222 2.33 -13.95 8.85
CA MET A 222 1.80 -12.62 9.20
C MET A 222 2.63 -12.06 10.35
N LYS A 223 3.41 -11.03 10.07
CA LYS A 223 4.23 -10.32 11.06
C LYS A 223 3.60 -8.99 11.40
N ILE A 224 3.38 -8.74 12.68
CA ILE A 224 2.76 -7.51 13.17
C ILE A 224 3.64 -6.91 14.25
N THR A 225 4.07 -5.68 14.05
CA THR A 225 4.87 -4.94 15.05
C THR A 225 4.17 -3.64 15.41
N SER A 226 3.80 -3.46 16.67
CA SER A 226 3.24 -2.19 17.15
C SER A 226 3.96 -1.75 18.42
N LYS A 227 4.54 -0.54 18.45
CA LYS A 227 5.14 -0.05 19.71
C LYS A 227 4.05 0.37 20.70
N THR A 228 3.07 1.15 20.25
CA THR A 228 1.97 1.58 21.11
C THR A 228 0.62 1.51 20.39
N GLY A 229 -0.37 0.85 21.01
CA GLY A 229 -1.76 0.94 20.58
C GLY A 229 -2.52 -0.37 20.66
N SER A 230 -3.40 -0.64 19.70
CA SER A 230 -4.20 -1.87 19.68
C SER A 230 -4.09 -2.60 18.36
N VAL A 231 -4.03 -3.93 18.43
CA VAL A 231 -3.98 -4.80 17.25
C VAL A 231 -5.21 -5.69 17.23
N SER A 232 -6.01 -5.64 16.18
CA SER A 232 -7.13 -6.55 15.98
C SER A 232 -6.94 -7.29 14.67
N VAL A 233 -6.88 -8.62 14.74
CA VAL A 233 -6.80 -9.51 13.58
C VAL A 233 -8.06 -10.36 13.55
N ARG A 234 -8.77 -10.32 12.44
CA ARG A 234 -9.98 -11.12 12.21
C ARG A 234 -9.85 -11.96 10.95
N PHE A 235 -10.35 -13.18 11.03
CA PHE A 235 -10.48 -14.08 9.89
C PHE A 235 -11.96 -14.32 9.62
N GLU A 236 -12.42 -13.87 8.45
CA GLU A 236 -13.84 -13.85 8.09
C GLU A 236 -14.06 -14.61 6.77
N LYS A 237 -15.25 -15.19 6.60
CA LYS A 237 -15.59 -15.91 5.37
C LYS A 237 -15.71 -14.91 4.21
N MET A 238 -14.77 -14.97 3.27
CA MET A 238 -14.76 -14.13 2.06
C MET A 238 -15.39 -14.85 0.87
N ALA A 239 -15.73 -14.07 -0.16
CA ALA A 239 -16.09 -14.65 -1.45
C ALA A 239 -14.89 -15.44 -2.00
N PRO A 240 -15.13 -16.63 -2.60
CA PRO A 240 -14.05 -17.39 -3.23
C PRO A 240 -13.43 -16.55 -4.35
N LEU A 241 -12.13 -16.72 -4.58
CA LEU A 241 -11.46 -16.12 -5.72
C LEU A 241 -12.16 -16.65 -6.97
N ARG A 242 -12.63 -15.75 -7.84
CA ARG A 242 -13.24 -16.18 -9.10
C ARG A 242 -12.19 -16.90 -9.92
N ASP A 243 -12.42 -18.17 -10.23
CA ASP A 243 -11.60 -18.90 -11.18
C ASP A 243 -11.63 -18.15 -12.53
N LEU A 244 -10.46 -17.77 -13.02
CA LEU A 244 -10.34 -17.25 -14.37
C LEU A 244 -10.73 -18.37 -15.33
N THR A 245 -11.65 -18.08 -16.24
CA THR A 245 -11.98 -19.04 -17.29
C THR A 245 -10.77 -19.26 -18.20
N ALA A 246 -10.63 -20.44 -18.80
CA ALA A 246 -9.56 -20.72 -19.76
C ALA A 246 -9.57 -19.77 -20.99
N ALA A 247 -10.68 -19.07 -21.23
CA ALA A 247 -10.78 -18.00 -22.21
C ALA A 247 -10.15 -16.69 -21.72
N GLU A 248 -10.40 -16.30 -20.47
CA GLU A 248 -9.81 -15.11 -19.84
C GLU A 248 -8.30 -15.25 -19.69
N VAL A 249 -7.81 -16.41 -19.24
CA VAL A 249 -6.35 -16.68 -19.16
C VAL A 249 -5.70 -16.57 -20.54
N ARG A 250 -6.31 -17.12 -21.59
CA ARG A 250 -5.82 -17.00 -22.96
C ARG A 250 -5.84 -15.56 -23.47
N ALA A 251 -6.90 -14.80 -23.16
CA ALA A 251 -7.01 -13.40 -23.55
C ALA A 251 -5.92 -12.55 -22.87
N GLU A 252 -5.62 -12.82 -21.59
CA GLU A 252 -4.57 -12.11 -20.86
C GLU A 252 -3.17 -12.50 -21.33
N GLU A 253 -2.92 -13.78 -21.61
CA GLU A 253 -1.65 -14.23 -22.21
C GLU A 253 -1.46 -13.64 -23.62
N GLU A 254 -2.52 -13.59 -24.42
CA GLU A 254 -2.49 -12.97 -25.75
C GLU A 254 -2.26 -11.45 -25.66
N ALA A 255 -2.91 -10.76 -24.72
CA ALA A 255 -2.66 -9.36 -24.45
C ALA A 255 -1.20 -9.12 -24.03
N ARG A 256 -0.64 -10.00 -23.20
CA ARG A 256 0.77 -9.95 -22.79
C ARG A 256 1.72 -10.19 -23.96
N LYS A 257 1.43 -11.16 -24.82
CA LYS A 257 2.18 -11.41 -26.06
C LYS A 257 2.14 -10.20 -26.99
N ARG A 258 0.95 -9.60 -27.20
CA ARG A 258 0.78 -8.38 -28.01
C ARG A 258 1.54 -7.18 -27.42
N ALA A 259 1.51 -7.00 -26.10
CA ALA A 259 2.28 -5.94 -25.44
C ALA A 259 3.80 -6.14 -25.60
N SER A 260 4.28 -7.39 -25.58
CA SER A 260 5.69 -7.71 -25.79
C SER A 260 6.15 -7.61 -27.26
N ALA A 261 5.23 -7.77 -28.21
CA ALA A 261 5.56 -7.78 -29.65
C ALA A 261 5.95 -6.40 -30.20
N GLY A 262 5.76 -5.33 -29.43
CA GLY A 262 5.96 -3.95 -29.88
C GLY A 262 4.94 -3.53 -30.96
N PRO A 263 4.74 -2.23 -31.18
CA PRO A 263 3.90 -1.76 -32.27
C PRO A 263 4.45 -2.28 -33.61
N PRO A 264 3.61 -2.82 -34.51
CA PRO A 264 4.06 -3.25 -35.82
C PRO A 264 4.76 -2.07 -36.52
N PRO A 265 5.90 -2.30 -37.20
CA PRO A 265 6.60 -1.22 -37.87
C PRO A 265 5.65 -0.50 -38.83
N PRO A 266 5.64 0.84 -38.86
CA PRO A 266 4.72 1.58 -39.70
C PRO A 266 4.92 1.15 -41.15
N ASN A 267 3.83 0.72 -41.79
CA ASN A 267 3.85 0.37 -43.20
C ASN A 267 4.35 1.58 -44.00
N LYS A 268 5.33 1.37 -44.88
CA LYS A 268 5.98 2.45 -45.67
C LYS A 268 4.98 3.33 -46.41
N GLU A 269 3.81 2.77 -46.75
CA GLU A 269 2.72 3.43 -47.47
C GLU A 269 1.99 4.52 -46.65
N GLN A 270 1.94 4.43 -45.32
CA GLN A 270 1.32 5.47 -44.48
C GLN A 270 2.23 6.68 -44.21
N LYS A 271 3.55 6.54 -44.43
CA LYS A 271 4.52 7.63 -44.23
C LYS A 271 4.46 8.69 -45.35
N GLU A 272 3.92 8.34 -46.52
CA GLU A 272 3.80 9.28 -47.64
C GLU A 272 2.52 10.14 -47.56
N LYS A 273 1.45 9.63 -46.91
CA LYS A 273 0.16 10.32 -46.83
C LYS A 273 0.06 11.36 -45.69
N SER A 274 0.95 11.34 -44.71
CA SER A 274 0.93 12.27 -43.57
C SER A 274 1.73 13.56 -43.80
N ARG A 275 2.23 13.81 -45.03
CA ARG A 275 3.03 15.00 -45.36
C ARG A 275 2.24 16.23 -45.82
N ALA A 276 0.91 16.22 -45.78
CA ALA A 276 0.09 17.34 -46.24
C ALA A 276 -0.89 17.82 -45.17
N ALA A 277 -0.95 19.14 -45.01
CA ALA A 277 -1.87 19.96 -44.18
C ALA A 277 -1.40 20.28 -42.75
N VAL A 278 -0.48 21.24 -42.65
CA VAL A 278 -0.34 22.12 -41.48
C VAL A 278 -1.54 23.07 -41.46
N TYR A 279 -2.55 22.80 -40.64
CA TYR A 279 -3.66 23.73 -40.39
C TYR A 279 -3.45 24.40 -39.03
N ARG A 280 -3.27 25.72 -39.03
CA ARG A 280 -3.19 26.56 -37.82
C ARG A 280 -4.60 26.71 -37.22
N PRO A 281 -4.83 26.42 -35.93
CA PRO A 281 -6.07 26.81 -35.27
C PRO A 281 -6.01 28.28 -34.88
N SER A 282 -7.02 29.05 -35.30
CA SER A 282 -7.27 30.42 -34.87
C SER A 282 -7.84 30.44 -33.44
N LEU A 283 -7.25 31.31 -32.61
CA LEU A 283 -7.74 31.70 -31.30
C LEU A 283 -9.09 32.42 -31.45
N SER A 284 -10.15 31.89 -30.83
CA SER A 284 -11.37 32.64 -30.55
C SER A 284 -11.75 32.47 -29.09
N SER A 285 -11.49 33.54 -28.35
CA SER A 285 -12.03 33.89 -27.04
C SER A 285 -13.53 34.17 -27.12
N THR A 286 -14.38 33.66 -26.22
CA THR A 286 -15.48 34.46 -25.65
C THR A 286 -16.11 33.88 -24.38
N SER A 287 -16.26 34.78 -23.40
CA SER A 287 -17.39 35.03 -22.49
C SER A 287 -17.85 33.99 -21.46
N ALA A 288 -17.69 34.45 -20.22
CA ALA A 288 -18.47 34.16 -19.02
C ALA A 288 -19.98 33.96 -19.25
N ASN A 289 -20.57 33.08 -18.43
CA ASN A 289 -21.96 33.24 -18.01
C ASN A 289 -22.11 32.80 -16.55
N ALA A 290 -22.57 33.74 -15.72
CA ALA A 290 -22.92 33.53 -14.32
C ALA A 290 -24.40 33.15 -14.26
N GLY A 291 -24.71 32.02 -13.61
CA GLY A 291 -26.07 31.55 -13.37
C GLY A 291 -26.25 31.18 -11.90
N SER A 292 -26.97 32.05 -11.19
CA SER A 292 -27.44 31.88 -9.82
C SER A 292 -28.81 31.20 -9.83
N GLU A 293 -28.96 30.04 -9.17
CA GLU A 293 -30.26 29.46 -8.78
C GLU A 293 -30.08 28.84 -7.38
N GLN A 294 -30.56 29.52 -6.33
CA GLN A 294 -31.88 29.37 -5.73
C GLN A 294 -32.09 28.02 -5.02
N THR A 295 -31.89 28.10 -3.70
CA THR A 295 -32.32 27.21 -2.63
C THR A 295 -33.83 26.97 -2.65
N PRO A 296 -34.28 25.73 -2.42
CA PRO A 296 -35.56 25.49 -1.76
C PRO A 296 -35.33 24.99 -0.33
N GLN A 297 -35.89 25.75 0.62
CA GLN A 297 -36.22 25.30 1.97
C GLN A 297 -37.10 24.06 1.91
N GLN A 298 -36.80 23.04 2.72
CA GLN A 298 -37.78 22.02 3.08
C GLN A 298 -37.68 21.66 4.57
N SER A 299 -38.63 22.24 5.31
CA SER A 299 -39.56 21.57 6.21
C SER A 299 -39.00 20.76 7.39
N GLU A 300 -38.96 21.42 8.55
CA GLU A 300 -39.11 20.79 9.86
C GLU A 300 -40.49 20.11 9.99
N ALA A 301 -40.52 18.93 10.59
CA ALA A 301 -41.69 18.34 11.21
C ALA A 301 -41.30 17.52 12.47
N PRO A 302 -42.22 17.35 13.44
CA PRO A 302 -41.85 17.21 14.85
C PRO A 302 -41.96 15.78 15.42
N ARG A 303 -41.26 15.59 16.55
CA ARG A 303 -41.59 14.75 17.74
C ARG A 303 -42.31 13.42 17.53
N GLN A 304 -41.70 12.34 18.04
CA GLN A 304 -42.39 11.45 18.99
C GLN A 304 -41.46 11.02 20.14
N GLU A 305 -41.84 11.46 21.34
CA GLU A 305 -41.50 10.88 22.63
C GLU A 305 -41.98 9.42 22.70
N GLN A 306 -41.12 8.51 23.12
CA GLN A 306 -41.55 7.33 23.86
C GLN A 306 -40.75 7.25 25.17
N GLN A 307 -41.40 7.72 26.23
CA GLN A 307 -41.16 7.32 27.61
C GLN A 307 -41.89 6.00 27.88
N GLN A 308 -41.16 4.98 28.31
CA GLN A 308 -41.61 3.85 29.15
C GLN A 308 -40.39 3.52 30.03
N THR A 309 -40.32 3.95 31.30
CA THR A 309 -41.02 3.48 32.50
C THR A 309 -40.88 1.98 32.78
N GLN A 310 -39.92 1.63 33.65
CA GLN A 310 -39.98 0.62 34.75
C GLN A 310 -38.54 0.52 35.32
N GLN A 311 -38.17 1.25 36.38
CA GLN A 311 -38.40 0.98 37.81
C GLN A 311 -38.22 -0.47 38.27
N ALA A 312 -37.17 -0.63 39.09
CA ALA A 312 -37.08 -1.34 40.37
C ALA A 312 -36.26 -2.64 40.44
N ALA A 313 -35.35 -2.59 41.42
CA ALA A 313 -34.92 -3.64 42.36
C ALA A 313 -33.52 -4.24 42.15
N GLY A 314 -32.77 -4.27 43.25
CA GLY A 314 -31.69 -5.23 43.47
C GLY A 314 -30.29 -4.61 43.53
N ALA A 315 -29.92 -4.13 44.72
CA ALA A 315 -28.51 -3.97 45.07
C ALA A 315 -27.87 -5.36 45.18
N ASP A 316 -26.85 -5.63 44.37
CA ASP A 316 -25.84 -6.65 44.64
C ASP A 316 -24.49 -6.08 44.20
N LEU A 317 -23.70 -5.68 45.20
CA LEU A 317 -22.32 -5.27 45.03
C LEU A 317 -21.51 -6.54 44.66
N PRO A 318 -20.63 -6.49 43.65
CA PRO A 318 -19.72 -7.59 43.40
C PRO A 318 -18.74 -7.75 44.59
N PRO A 319 -18.38 -8.99 44.97
CA PRO A 319 -17.41 -9.22 46.03
C PRO A 319 -16.08 -8.55 45.67
N SER A 320 -15.46 -7.92 46.67
CA SER A 320 -14.16 -7.28 46.55
C SER A 320 -13.10 -8.28 46.07
N TYR A 321 -12.25 -7.81 45.17
CA TYR A 321 -11.23 -8.59 44.46
C TYR A 321 -10.10 -9.15 45.36
N GLU A 322 -10.11 -8.84 46.66
CA GLU A 322 -9.02 -9.17 47.60
C GLU A 322 -9.09 -10.58 48.21
N GLN A 323 -10.17 -11.36 48.00
CA GLN A 323 -10.29 -12.70 48.59
C GLN A 323 -9.80 -13.86 47.70
N SER A 324 -9.38 -13.60 46.46
CA SER A 324 -8.99 -14.66 45.51
C SER A 324 -7.51 -15.08 45.55
N GLU A 325 -6.65 -14.32 46.25
CA GLU A 325 -5.21 -14.63 46.31
C GLU A 325 -4.85 -15.63 47.43
N GLU A 326 -5.59 -15.67 48.54
CA GLU A 326 -5.27 -16.58 49.65
C GLU A 326 -5.67 -18.04 49.39
N GLU A 327 -6.65 -18.29 48.53
CA GLU A 327 -7.12 -19.66 48.25
C GLU A 327 -6.22 -20.40 47.25
N ASN A 328 -5.55 -19.69 46.33
CA ASN A 328 -4.63 -20.31 45.37
C ASN A 328 -3.28 -20.73 45.98
N VAL A 329 -2.90 -20.21 47.14
CA VAL A 329 -1.65 -20.62 47.81
C VAL A 329 -1.80 -21.95 48.56
N ARG A 330 -3.02 -22.34 48.97
CA ARG A 330 -3.22 -23.59 49.73
C ARG A 330 -3.20 -24.87 48.90
N ILE A 331 -3.40 -24.78 47.58
CA ILE A 331 -3.45 -25.97 46.72
C ILE A 331 -2.04 -26.46 46.32
N GLN A 332 -1.00 -25.61 46.41
CA GLN A 332 0.37 -26.01 46.03
C GLN A 332 1.18 -26.76 47.11
N VAL A 333 0.66 -26.92 48.33
CA VAL A 333 1.41 -27.56 49.43
C VAL A 333 1.03 -29.04 49.65
N ALA A 334 -0.01 -29.55 49.00
CA ALA A 334 -0.49 -30.92 49.22
C ALA A 334 0.04 -31.98 48.23
N GLY A 335 0.98 -31.62 47.33
CA GLY A 335 1.45 -32.49 46.25
C GLY A 335 2.91 -32.93 46.36
N ARG A 336 3.49 -32.96 47.56
CA ARG A 336 4.89 -33.35 47.75
C ARG A 336 5.07 -34.16 49.04
N ASP A 337 4.56 -35.39 49.01
CA ASP A 337 5.05 -36.56 49.76
C ASP A 337 4.77 -37.82 48.94
#